data_AF-A0A2E1DIZ6-F1
#
_entry.id   AF-A0A2E1DIZ6-F1
#
_cell.length_a   1.000
_cell.length_b   1.000
_cell.length_c   1.000
_cell.angle_alpha   90.00
_cell.angle_beta   90.00
_cell.angle_gamma   90.00
#
_symmetry.space_group_name_H-M   'P 1'
#
loop_
_entity.id
_entity.type
_entity.pdbx_description
1 polymer ?
#
loop_
_entity_poly.entity_id
_entity_poly.type
_entity_poly.pdbx_seq_one_letter_code
_entity_poly.pdbx_strand_id
1 'polypeptide(L)'
;MLGCLLIGLILGYAQKENTLTSDQTLLLATGFCGGFTTFSAFANENLELIKNGEIFNLSLYTFGSIIVGVLAVFIGFYLTNR
;
A
#
# COMPACT_ATOMS: atom_id res chain seq x y z
N MET A 1 -0.47 -2.88 -4.64
CA MET A 1 -0.09 -3.99 -3.74
C MET A 1 1.40 -4.02 -3.41
N LEU A 2 2.31 -4.01 -4.38
CA LEU A 2 3.77 -4.00 -4.13
C LEU A 2 4.24 -2.85 -3.21
N GLY A 3 3.71 -1.64 -3.39
CA GLY A 3 4.03 -0.51 -2.51
C GLY A 3 3.55 -0.71 -1.07
N CYS A 4 2.42 -1.38 -0.86
CA CYS A 4 1.90 -1.71 0.47
C CYS A 4 2.83 -2.73 1.17
N LEU A 5 3.32 -3.73 0.43
CA LEU A 5 4.29 -4.70 0.94
C LEU A 5 5.62 -4.02 1.30
N LEU A 6 6.11 -3.12 0.45
CA LEU A 6 7.33 -2.35 0.70
C LEU A 6 7.21 -1.47 1.96
N ILE A 7 6.10 -0.75 2.13
CA ILE A 7 5.83 0.03 3.35
C ILE A 7 5.88 -0.88 4.58
N GLY A 8 5.24 -2.05 4.55
CA GLY A 8 5.27 -3.01 5.65
C GLY A 8 6.68 -3.45 6.02
N LEU A 9 7.52 -3.77 5.01
CA LEU A 9 8.92 -4.12 5.22
C LEU A 9 9.71 -2.96 5.82
N ILE A 10 9.59 -1.74 5.27
CA ILE A 10 10.30 -0.53 5.72
C ILE A 10 9.96 -0.23 7.18
N LEU A 11 8.66 -0.24 7.53
CA LEU A 11 8.22 -0.01 8.90
C LEU A 11 8.71 -1.08 9.87
N GLY A 12 8.71 -2.36 9.44
CA GLY A 12 9.27 -3.45 10.24
C GLY A 12 10.77 -3.28 10.49
N TYR A 13 11.53 -2.85 9.48
CA TYR A 13 12.98 -2.62 9.61
C TYR A 13 13.28 -1.38 10.46
N ALA A 14 12.45 -0.34 10.36
CA ALA A 14 12.58 0.84 11.19
C ALA A 14 12.39 0.50 12.68
N GLN A 15 11.44 -0.39 13.01
CA GLN A 15 11.17 -0.79 14.41
C GLN A 15 12.17 -1.79 15.00
N LYS A 16 12.66 -2.74 14.21
CA LYS A 16 13.42 -3.88 14.77
C LYS A 16 14.79 -3.52 15.32
N GLU A 17 15.50 -2.55 14.72
CA GLU A 17 16.90 -2.29 15.10
C GLU A 17 17.28 -0.80 15.20
N ASN A 18 16.34 0.16 15.18
CA ASN A 18 16.67 1.59 14.96
C ASN A 18 17.56 1.79 13.71
N THR A 19 17.56 0.81 12.79
CA THR A 19 18.43 0.75 11.61
C THR A 19 18.12 1.85 10.61
N LEU A 20 16.89 2.37 10.63
CA LEU A 20 16.46 3.49 9.80
C LEU A 20 16.19 4.69 10.69
N THR A 21 16.85 5.81 10.41
CA THR A 21 16.51 7.10 11.00
C THR A 21 15.13 7.55 10.53
N SER A 22 14.48 8.44 11.31
CA SER A 22 13.18 9.01 10.97
C SER A 22 13.14 9.60 9.56
N ASP A 23 14.21 10.29 9.13
CA ASP A 23 14.31 10.89 7.79
C ASP A 23 14.39 9.84 6.68
N GLN A 24 15.12 8.75 6.89
CA GLN A 24 15.21 7.65 5.92
C GLN A 24 13.85 6.96 5.78
N THR A 25 13.17 6.70 6.90
CA THR A 25 11.82 6.13 6.90
C THR A 25 10.84 7.03 6.14
N LEU A 26 10.93 8.35 6.32
CA LEU A 26 10.07 9.32 5.65
C LEU A 26 10.35 9.37 4.13
N LEU A 27 11.62 9.33 3.72
CA LEU A 27 11.99 9.28 2.31
C LEU A 27 11.51 7.98 1.64
N LEU A 28 11.70 6.82 2.28
CA LEU A 28 11.35 5.51 1.73
C LEU A 28 9.84 5.23 1.76
N ALA A 29 9.15 5.51 2.88
CA ALA A 29 7.73 5.26 3.01
C ALA A 29 6.91 6.35 2.28
N THR A 30 7.18 7.62 2.56
CA THR A 30 6.36 8.73 2.05
C THR A 30 6.81 9.16 0.66
N GLY A 31 8.13 9.25 0.43
CA GLY A 31 8.68 9.63 -0.88
C GLY A 31 8.59 8.50 -1.91
N PHE A 32 9.31 7.41 -1.69
CA PHE A 32 9.40 6.32 -2.66
C PHE A 32 8.08 5.54 -2.76
N CYS A 33 7.54 5.02 -1.66
CA CYS A 33 6.29 4.26 -1.74
C CYS A 33 5.09 5.16 -2.08
N GLY A 34 5.07 6.40 -1.60
CA GLY A 34 4.04 7.38 -1.98
C GLY A 34 4.10 7.79 -3.46
N GLY A 35 5.29 7.89 -4.06
CA GLY A 35 5.43 8.11 -5.51
C GLY A 35 5.12 6.86 -6.35
N PHE A 36 5.40 5.68 -5.81
CA PHE A 36 5.17 4.40 -6.47
C PHE A 36 3.69 3.98 -6.46
N THR A 37 2.92 4.36 -5.44
CA THR A 37 1.48 4.10 -5.36
C THR A 37 0.69 5.39 -5.55
N THR A 38 -0.16 5.46 -6.57
CA THR A 38 -1.00 6.64 -6.80
C THR A 38 -2.48 6.35 -6.52
N PHE A 39 -3.06 7.10 -5.58
CA PHE A 39 -4.50 7.02 -5.30
C PHE A 39 -5.35 7.58 -6.45
N SER A 40 -4.80 8.49 -7.26
CA SER A 40 -5.55 9.10 -8.37
C SER A 40 -5.86 8.11 -9.49
N ALA A 41 -4.96 7.17 -9.80
CA ALA A 41 -5.25 6.11 -10.77
C ALA A 41 -6.34 5.17 -10.27
N PHE A 42 -6.27 4.76 -9.00
CA PHE A 42 -7.31 3.94 -8.36
C PHE A 42 -8.67 4.65 -8.40
N ALA A 43 -8.73 5.95 -8.09
CA ALA A 43 -9.96 6.72 -8.17
C ALA A 43 -10.49 6.84 -9.62
N ASN A 44 -9.61 6.99 -10.61
CA ASN A 44 -10.00 7.08 -12.02
C ASN A 44 -10.59 5.77 -12.54
N GLU A 45 -9.98 4.62 -12.21
CA GLU A 45 -10.51 3.30 -12.57
C GLU A 45 -11.87 3.04 -11.93
N ASN A 46 -12.04 3.40 -10.64
CA ASN A 46 -13.35 3.32 -10.00
C ASN A 46 -14.38 4.24 -10.66
N LEU A 47 -13.99 5.44 -11.09
CA LEU A 47 -14.86 6.34 -11.82
C LEU A 47 -15.30 5.74 -13.17
N GLU A 48 -14.40 5.07 -13.89
CA GLU A 48 -14.74 4.35 -15.12
C GLU A 48 -15.75 3.22 -14.87
N LEU A 49 -15.57 2.43 -13.81
CA LEU A 49 -16.51 1.38 -13.42
C LEU A 49 -17.90 1.94 -13.05
N ILE A 50 -17.95 3.09 -12.37
CA ILE A 50 -19.23 3.80 -12.09
C ILE A 50 -19.88 4.24 -13.40
N LYS A 51 -19.13 4.84 -14.32
CA LYS A 51 -19.64 5.31 -15.61
C LYS A 51 -20.19 4.16 -16.46
N ASN A 52 -19.57 2.99 -16.39
CA ASN A 52 -20.01 1.79 -17.09
C ASN A 52 -21.19 1.08 -16.40
N GLY A 53 -21.64 1.56 -15.22
CA GLY A 53 -22.72 0.93 -14.44
C GLY A 53 -22.32 -0.37 -13.74
N GLU A 54 -21.03 -0.71 -13.71
CA GLU A 54 -20.52 -1.97 -13.18
C GLU A 54 -20.29 -1.92 -11.66
N ILE A 55 -21.36 -1.69 -10.90
CA ILE A 55 -21.29 -1.50 -9.44
C ILE A 55 -20.77 -2.74 -8.70
N PHE A 56 -21.04 -3.94 -9.22
CA PHE A 56 -20.51 -5.18 -8.66
C PHE A 56 -18.98 -5.26 -8.80
N ASN A 57 -18.44 -4.98 -9.99
CA ASN A 57 -17.01 -5.00 -10.24
C ASN A 57 -16.29 -3.89 -9.46
N LEU A 58 -16.90 -2.71 -9.34
CA LEU A 58 -16.40 -1.63 -8.49
C LEU A 58 -16.22 -2.06 -7.04
N SER A 59 -17.25 -2.69 -6.46
CA SER A 59 -17.20 -3.16 -5.08
C SER A 59 -16.10 -4.20 -4.90
N LEU A 60 -16.06 -5.19 -5.78
CA LEU A 60 -15.09 -6.28 -5.72
C LEU A 60 -13.65 -5.77 -5.90
N TYR A 61 -13.43 -4.84 -6.83
CA TYR A 61 -12.12 -4.21 -7.06
C TYR A 61 -11.68 -3.34 -5.88
N THR A 62 -12.58 -2.50 -5.36
CA THR A 62 -12.28 -1.61 -4.22
C THR A 62 -11.98 -2.41 -2.96
N PHE A 63 -12.90 -3.27 -2.54
CA PHE A 63 -12.73 -4.07 -1.32
C PHE A 63 -11.58 -5.06 -1.47
N GLY A 64 -11.45 -5.72 -2.62
CA GLY A 64 -10.35 -6.64 -2.91
C GLY A 64 -9.00 -5.93 -2.83
N SER A 65 -8.88 -4.74 -3.41
CA SER A 65 -7.65 -3.95 -3.37
C SER A 65 -7.30 -3.49 -1.95
N ILE A 66 -8.28 -3.03 -1.17
CA ILE A 66 -8.06 -2.62 0.22
C ILE A 66 -7.61 -3.82 1.07
N ILE A 67 -8.32 -4.95 0.99
CA ILE A 67 -8.01 -6.14 1.78
C ILE A 67 -6.61 -6.68 1.44
N VAL A 68 -6.31 -6.85 0.15
CA VAL A 68 -4.99 -7.34 -0.29
C VAL A 68 -3.90 -6.34 0.07
N GLY A 69 -4.17 -5.03 -0.02
CA GLY A 69 -3.24 -3.98 0.38
C GLY A 69 -2.88 -4.05 1.86
N VAL A 70 -3.89 -4.16 2.74
CA VAL A 70 -3.68 -4.28 4.19
C VAL A 70 -2.94 -5.58 4.54
N LEU A 71 -3.34 -6.71 3.93
CA LEU A 71 -2.64 -7.98 4.12
C LEU A 71 -1.18 -7.90 3.68
N ALA A 72 -0.89 -7.24 2.56
CA ALA A 72 0.47 -7.05 2.08
C ALA A 72 1.33 -6.24 3.06
N VAL A 73 0.80 -5.17 3.66
CA VAL A 73 1.50 -4.42 4.73
C VAL A 73 1.78 -5.35 5.92
N PHE A 74 0.77 -6.10 6.36
CA PHE A 74 0.89 -6.98 7.53
C PHE A 74 1.93 -8.09 7.30
N ILE A 75 1.92 -8.69 6.11
CA ILE A 75 2.90 -9.70 5.70
C ILE A 75 4.31 -9.09 5.68
N GLY A 76 4.50 -7.92 5.07
CA GLY A 76 5.79 -7.25 5.03
C GLY A 76 6.32 -6.94 6.44
N PHE A 77 5.44 -6.43 7.30
CA PHE A 77 5.80 -6.13 8.69
C PHE A 77 6.15 -7.40 9.48
N TYR A 78 5.34 -8.46 9.36
CA TYR A 78 5.57 -9.74 10.03
C TYR A 78 6.86 -10.42 9.56
N LEU A 79 7.18 -10.35 8.26
CA LEU A 79 8.42 -10.93 7.71
C LEU A 79 9.65 -10.30 8.34
N THR A 80 9.63 -8.99 8.55
CA THR A 80 10.76 -8.28 9.14
C THR A 80 10.84 -8.46 10.64
N ASN A 81 9.69 -8.45 11.35
CA ASN A 81 9.63 -8.58 12.81
C ASN A 81 9.82 -10.02 13.34
N ARG A 82 10.15 -10.98 12.47
CA ARG A 82 10.49 -12.36 12.85
C ARG A 82 11.97 -12.52 13.13
#